data_AF-A0A951S6P8-F1
#
_entry.id   AF-A0A951S6P8-F1
#
_cell.length_a   1.000
_cell.length_b   1.000
_cell.length_c   1.000
_cell.angle_alpha   90.00
_cell.angle_beta   90.00
_cell.angle_gamma   90.00
#
_symmetry.space_group_name_H-M   'P 1'
#
loop_
_entity.id
_entity.type
_entity.pdbx_description
1 polymer ?
#
loop_
_entity_poly.entity_id
_entity_poly.type
_entity_poly.pdbx_seq_one_letter_code
_entity_poly.pdbx_strand_id
1 'polypeptide(L)'
;MAKKNSNKKTLLIVLTIFGILLFAAALKIYEEVLASNVNLPENEKAFLYIHTNKSFDENLYLIEETGILKNTQSLGRLMRIAGYTELIKPGKYEINNAMNNIELMRLLVSGRQQPFDIVFKYAQRNSDIAGFWGQQLEADSVELIELLNSNAFCDSLGFTPQTIIGMFIPNTYNFYWNTSS
;
A
#
# COMPACT_ATOMS: atom_id res chain seq x y z
N MET A 1 -23.38 6.58 -64.70
CA MET A 1 -23.22 5.59 -63.60
C MET A 1 -21.84 5.77 -62.95
N ALA A 2 -21.72 6.46 -61.80
CA ALA A 2 -20.40 6.64 -61.14
C ALA A 2 -20.45 6.93 -59.61
N LYS A 3 -21.55 6.64 -58.91
CA LYS A 3 -21.70 7.02 -57.47
C LYS A 3 -21.29 5.93 -56.47
N LYS A 4 -20.97 4.71 -56.92
CA LYS A 4 -20.74 3.54 -56.06
C LYS A 4 -19.35 3.49 -55.40
N ASN A 5 -18.34 4.17 -55.96
CA ASN A 5 -16.95 4.15 -55.45
C ASN A 5 -16.65 5.19 -54.35
N SER A 6 -17.44 6.26 -54.24
CA SER A 6 -17.23 7.30 -53.22
C SER A 6 -17.54 6.78 -51.81
N ASN A 7 -18.66 6.08 -51.62
CA ASN A 7 -19.04 5.51 -50.33
C ASN A 7 -18.06 4.42 -49.85
N LYS A 8 -17.46 3.64 -50.76
CA LYS A 8 -16.43 2.66 -50.42
C LYS A 8 -15.14 3.33 -49.95
N LYS A 9 -14.71 4.43 -50.58
CA LYS A 9 -13.54 5.22 -50.16
C LYS A 9 -13.77 5.87 -48.80
N THR A 10 -14.94 6.47 -48.57
CA THR A 10 -15.31 7.05 -47.27
C THR A 10 -15.37 5.98 -46.17
N LEU A 11 -15.95 4.81 -46.44
CA LEU A 11 -15.96 3.68 -45.51
C LEU A 11 -14.54 3.21 -45.15
N LEU A 12 -13.65 3.13 -46.15
CA LEU A 12 -12.26 2.72 -45.97
C LEU A 12 -11.49 3.73 -45.11
N ILE A 13 -11.69 5.04 -45.35
CA ILE A 13 -11.11 6.11 -44.53
C ILE A 13 -11.60 6.02 -43.06
N VAL A 14 -12.90 5.82 -42.85
CA VAL A 14 -13.47 5.67 -41.50
C VAL A 14 -12.90 4.45 -40.78
N LEU A 15 -12.79 3.30 -41.47
CA LEU A 15 -12.15 2.10 -40.93
C LEU A 15 -10.67 2.32 -40.58
N THR A 16 -9.93 3.04 -41.42
CA THR A 16 -8.53 3.37 -41.15
C THR A 16 -8.40 4.27 -39.93
N ILE A 17 -9.21 5.34 -39.82
CA ILE A 17 -9.20 6.23 -38.65
C ILE A 17 -9.57 5.45 -37.38
N PHE A 18 -10.59 4.60 -37.45
CA PHE A 18 -10.99 3.75 -36.34
C PHE A 18 -9.88 2.78 -35.92
N GLY A 19 -9.18 2.17 -36.89
CA GLY A 19 -8.02 1.32 -36.65
C GLY A 19 -6.87 2.06 -35.96
N ILE A 20 -6.56 3.29 -36.39
CA ILE A 20 -5.55 4.14 -35.75
C ILE A 20 -5.95 4.47 -34.31
N LEU A 21 -7.22 4.79 -34.08
CA LEU A 21 -7.73 5.14 -32.75
C LEU A 21 -7.68 3.93 -31.79
N LEU A 22 -8.04 2.74 -32.27
CA LEU A 22 -7.88 1.50 -31.51
C LEU A 22 -6.42 1.19 -31.20
N PHE A 23 -5.52 1.39 -32.17
CA PHE A 23 -4.09 1.17 -31.97
C PHE A 23 -3.50 2.13 -30.94
N ALA A 24 -3.83 3.42 -31.02
CA ALA A 24 -3.41 4.41 -30.02
C ALA A 24 -3.95 4.08 -28.61
N ALA A 25 -5.20 3.64 -28.52
CA ALA A 25 -5.77 3.18 -27.25
C ALA A 25 -5.04 1.95 -26.69
N ALA A 26 -4.70 0.99 -27.55
CA ALA A 26 -3.95 -0.20 -27.15
C ALA A 26 -2.54 0.14 -26.64
N LEU A 27 -1.83 1.05 -27.31
CA LEU A 27 -0.52 1.53 -26.85
C LEU A 27 -0.62 2.22 -25.49
N LYS A 28 -1.62 3.07 -25.28
CA LYS A 28 -1.83 3.75 -24.00
C LYS A 28 -2.13 2.76 -22.88
N ILE A 29 -2.97 1.75 -23.11
CA ILE A 29 -3.25 0.69 -22.13
C ILE A 29 -1.98 -0.10 -21.82
N TYR A 30 -1.20 -0.43 -22.85
CA TYR A 30 0.07 -1.13 -22.68
C TYR A 30 1.02 -0.34 -21.77
N GLU A 31 1.20 0.95 -22.02
CA GLU A 31 2.01 1.83 -21.17
C GLU A 31 1.45 1.92 -19.74
N GLU A 32 0.15 2.14 -19.56
CA GLU A 32 -0.44 2.27 -18.22
C GLU A 32 -0.37 0.99 -17.38
N VAL A 33 -0.38 -0.19 -18.01
CA VAL A 33 -0.43 -1.48 -17.30
C VAL A 33 0.96 -2.10 -17.12
N LEU A 34 1.79 -2.08 -18.16
CA LEU A 34 3.06 -2.81 -18.21
C LEU A 34 4.30 -1.93 -18.03
N ALA A 35 4.22 -0.63 -18.29
CA ALA A 35 5.34 0.25 -17.97
C ALA A 35 5.48 0.43 -16.44
N SER A 36 6.69 0.75 -16.00
CA SER A 36 6.94 1.08 -14.60
C SER A 36 6.09 2.28 -14.18
N ASN A 37 5.31 2.08 -13.11
CA ASN A 37 4.47 3.12 -12.52
C ASN A 37 5.11 3.74 -11.26
N VAL A 38 6.36 3.39 -10.96
CA VAL A 38 7.08 3.90 -9.78
C VAL A 38 8.00 5.05 -10.19
N ASN A 39 8.05 6.09 -9.36
CA ASN A 39 8.85 7.29 -9.51
C ASN A 39 9.95 7.30 -8.44
N LEU A 40 10.97 6.45 -8.60
CA LEU A 40 12.11 6.39 -7.68
C LEU A 40 13.44 6.47 -8.45
N PRO A 41 14.51 7.02 -7.83
CA PRO A 41 15.85 6.88 -8.37
C PRO A 41 16.27 5.41 -8.52
N GLU A 42 17.20 5.12 -9.43
CA GLU A 42 17.78 3.78 -9.54
C GLU A 42 18.48 3.38 -8.24
N ASN A 43 18.26 2.13 -7.81
CA ASN A 43 18.76 1.54 -6.56
C ASN A 43 18.18 2.09 -5.25
N GLU A 44 17.16 2.94 -5.30
CA GLU A 44 16.40 3.33 -4.10
C GLU A 44 15.20 2.41 -3.87
N LYS A 45 14.91 2.21 -2.58
CA LYS A 45 13.73 1.49 -2.09
C LYS A 45 12.78 2.48 -1.46
N ALA A 46 11.49 2.34 -1.73
CA ALA A 46 10.46 3.05 -1.00
C ALA A 46 9.46 2.07 -0.40
N PHE A 47 8.61 2.59 0.48
CA PHE A 47 7.59 1.81 1.15
C PHE A 47 6.22 2.43 0.93
N LEU A 48 5.26 1.59 0.55
CA LEU A 48 3.84 1.92 0.57
C LEU A 48 3.20 1.40 1.84
N TYR A 49 2.31 2.19 2.41
CA TYR A 49 1.55 1.85 3.62
C TYR A 49 0.08 1.73 3.26
N ILE A 50 -0.49 0.56 3.53
CA ILE A 50 -1.93 0.34 3.45
C ILE A 50 -2.45 0.28 4.88
N HIS A 51 -3.23 1.28 5.25
CA HIS A 51 -3.75 1.43 6.59
C HIS A 51 -4.91 0.48 6.86
N THR A 52 -4.91 -0.09 8.05
CA THR A 52 -6.03 -0.82 8.63
C THR A 52 -7.22 0.12 8.81
N ASN A 53 -8.44 -0.39 8.60
CA ASN A 53 -9.71 0.36 8.72
C ASN A 53 -9.91 1.55 7.76
N LYS A 54 -9.07 1.72 6.73
CA LYS A 54 -9.31 2.67 5.64
C LYS A 54 -9.89 1.96 4.41
N SER A 55 -10.82 2.63 3.74
CA SER A 55 -11.35 2.16 2.45
C SER A 55 -10.25 2.11 1.39
N PHE A 56 -10.54 1.41 0.28
CA PHE A 56 -9.63 1.36 -0.87
C PHE A 56 -9.30 2.76 -1.40
N ASP A 57 -10.31 3.63 -1.55
CA ASP A 57 -10.11 4.97 -2.10
C ASP A 57 -9.32 5.88 -1.14
N GLU A 58 -9.51 5.75 0.17
CA GLU A 58 -8.69 6.47 1.16
C GLU A 58 -7.23 6.00 1.13
N ASN A 59 -6.97 4.70 1.06
CA ASN A 59 -5.61 4.18 0.92
C ASN A 59 -4.97 4.61 -0.40
N LEU A 60 -5.75 4.65 -1.48
CA LEU A 60 -5.29 5.12 -2.77
C LEU A 60 -4.91 6.60 -2.73
N TYR A 61 -5.70 7.43 -2.05
CA TYR A 61 -5.40 8.84 -1.81
C TYR A 61 -4.10 9.01 -1.00
N LEU A 62 -3.92 8.24 0.08
CA LEU A 62 -2.69 8.30 0.88
C LEU A 62 -1.45 7.87 0.08
N ILE A 63 -1.57 6.88 -0.80
CA ILE A 63 -0.49 6.51 -1.72
C ILE A 63 -0.18 7.66 -2.69
N GLU A 64 -1.20 8.36 -3.20
CA GLU A 64 -1.02 9.50 -4.09
C GLU A 64 -0.24 10.64 -3.44
N GLU A 65 -0.54 10.96 -2.17
CA GLU A 65 0.18 11.98 -1.39
C GLU A 65 1.67 11.67 -1.19
N THR A 66 2.08 10.39 -1.24
CA THR A 66 3.51 10.03 -1.14
C THR A 66 4.33 10.45 -2.36
N GLY A 67 3.70 10.65 -3.52
CA GLY A 67 4.39 10.94 -4.78
C GLY A 67 5.25 9.79 -5.33
N ILE A 68 5.16 8.58 -4.74
CA ILE A 68 6.00 7.46 -5.14
C ILE A 68 5.53 6.83 -6.46
N LEU A 69 4.24 6.91 -6.78
CA LEU A 69 3.71 6.42 -8.04
C LEU A 69 3.60 7.55 -9.06
N LYS A 70 3.98 7.29 -10.32
CA LYS A 70 3.80 8.23 -11.44
C LYS A 70 2.32 8.50 -11.70
N ASN A 71 1.48 7.49 -11.56
CA ASN A 71 0.04 7.57 -11.77
C ASN A 71 -0.69 6.61 -10.82
N THR A 72 -1.04 7.09 -9.63
CA THR A 72 -1.81 6.28 -8.66
C THR A 72 -3.18 5.87 -9.21
N GLN A 73 -3.79 6.71 -10.05
CA GLN A 73 -5.11 6.44 -10.63
C GLN A 73 -5.10 5.28 -11.63
N SER A 74 -3.98 5.00 -12.32
CA SER A 74 -3.88 3.84 -13.22
C SER A 74 -3.86 2.52 -12.45
N LEU A 75 -3.18 2.48 -11.29
CA LEU A 75 -3.27 1.36 -10.34
C LEU A 75 -4.70 1.19 -9.83
N GLY A 76 -5.33 2.30 -9.42
CA GLY A 76 -6.72 2.31 -8.96
C GLY A 76 -7.71 1.74 -10.00
N ARG A 77 -7.58 2.15 -11.26
CA ARG A 77 -8.38 1.59 -12.36
C ARG A 77 -8.14 0.10 -12.56
N LEU A 78 -6.88 -0.34 -12.57
CA LEU A 78 -6.54 -1.76 -12.72
C LEU A 78 -7.17 -2.61 -11.61
N MET A 79 -7.02 -2.17 -10.36
CA MET A 79 -7.61 -2.84 -9.19
C MET A 79 -9.14 -2.96 -9.29
N ARG A 80 -9.83 -1.91 -9.74
CA ARG A 80 -11.28 -1.92 -9.95
C ARG A 80 -11.70 -2.87 -11.06
N ILE A 81 -11.01 -2.84 -12.21
CA ILE A 81 -11.28 -3.74 -13.34
C ILE A 81 -11.03 -5.20 -12.95
N ALA A 82 -9.99 -5.46 -12.16
CA ALA A 82 -9.67 -6.80 -11.65
C ALA A 82 -10.63 -7.26 -10.52
N GLY A 83 -11.42 -6.37 -9.93
CA GLY A 83 -12.30 -6.67 -8.80
C GLY A 83 -11.55 -6.91 -7.49
N TYR A 84 -10.37 -6.29 -7.31
CA TYR A 84 -9.47 -6.54 -6.18
C TYR A 84 -9.45 -5.43 -5.12
N THR A 85 -10.36 -4.45 -5.20
CA THR A 85 -10.42 -3.34 -4.23
C THR A 85 -10.58 -3.81 -2.79
N GLU A 86 -11.39 -4.85 -2.57
CA GLU A 86 -11.64 -5.45 -1.24
C GLU A 86 -10.60 -6.51 -0.84
N LEU A 87 -9.69 -6.89 -1.75
CA LEU A 87 -8.68 -7.93 -1.51
C LEU A 87 -7.34 -7.34 -1.06
N ILE A 88 -7.19 -6.03 -1.10
CA ILE A 88 -6.00 -5.33 -0.63
C ILE A 88 -5.76 -5.65 0.85
N LYS A 89 -4.52 -5.96 1.21
CA LYS A 89 -4.15 -6.27 2.59
C LYS A 89 -3.48 -5.06 3.25
N PRO A 90 -3.86 -4.69 4.48
CA PRO A 90 -3.15 -3.66 5.23
C PRO A 90 -1.71 -4.11 5.50
N GLY A 91 -0.79 -3.16 5.61
CA GLY A 91 0.63 -3.46 5.81
C GLY A 91 1.58 -2.49 5.15
N LYS A 92 2.88 -2.76 5.37
CA LYS A 92 4.01 -2.04 4.77
C LYS A 92 4.61 -2.87 3.64
N TYR A 93 4.72 -2.27 2.46
CA TYR A 93 5.18 -2.94 1.24
C TYR A 93 6.41 -2.27 0.66
N GLU A 94 7.50 -3.03 0.51
CA GLU A 94 8.68 -2.56 -0.20
C GLU A 94 8.40 -2.53 -1.71
N ILE A 95 8.71 -1.40 -2.35
CA ILE A 95 8.55 -1.21 -3.79
C ILE A 95 9.88 -0.80 -4.43
N ASN A 96 10.06 -1.23 -5.68
CA ASN A 96 11.23 -0.94 -6.48
C ASN A 96 10.86 -0.14 -7.73
N ASN A 97 11.82 0.61 -8.29
CA ASN A 97 11.57 1.50 -9.43
C ASN A 97 11.11 0.79 -10.72
N ALA A 98 11.33 -0.52 -10.85
CA ALA A 98 10.95 -1.28 -12.03
C ALA A 98 9.49 -1.77 -12.00
N MET A 99 8.80 -1.66 -10.85
CA MET A 99 7.47 -2.24 -10.69
C MET A 99 6.41 -1.57 -11.58
N ASN A 100 5.67 -2.39 -12.32
CA ASN A 100 4.47 -1.98 -13.04
C ASN A 100 3.19 -2.19 -12.19
N ASN A 101 2.05 -1.79 -12.74
CA ASN A 101 0.77 -1.87 -12.02
C ASN A 101 0.31 -3.29 -11.72
N ILE A 102 0.65 -4.28 -12.57
CA ILE A 102 0.33 -5.68 -12.30
C ILE A 102 1.13 -6.19 -11.09
N GLU A 103 2.41 -5.84 -11.01
CA GLU A 103 3.28 -6.23 -9.91
C GLU A 103 2.87 -5.57 -8.60
N LEU A 104 2.57 -4.26 -8.62
CA LEU A 104 2.03 -3.53 -7.47
C LEU A 104 0.71 -4.15 -6.99
N MET A 105 -0.25 -4.37 -7.90
CA MET A 105 -1.52 -5.04 -7.56
C MET A 105 -1.28 -6.41 -6.91
N ARG A 106 -0.44 -7.26 -7.50
CA ARG A 106 -0.14 -8.59 -6.95
C ARG A 106 0.51 -8.49 -5.58
N LEU A 107 1.43 -7.56 -5.38
CA LEU A 107 2.09 -7.32 -4.09
C LEU A 107 1.05 -7.00 -3.02
N LEU A 108 0.19 -6.01 -3.27
CA LEU A 108 -0.83 -5.52 -2.35
C LEU A 108 -1.91 -6.56 -2.02
N VAL A 109 -2.32 -7.38 -3.00
CA VAL A 109 -3.31 -8.46 -2.80
C VAL A 109 -2.68 -9.67 -2.11
N SER A 110 -1.42 -9.98 -2.42
CA SER A 110 -0.72 -11.12 -1.80
C SER A 110 -0.44 -10.93 -0.32
N GLY A 111 -0.44 -9.69 0.18
CA GLY A 111 -0.06 -9.40 1.55
C GLY A 111 1.40 -9.70 1.87
N ARG A 112 2.28 -9.77 0.86
CA ARG A 112 3.73 -9.94 1.03
C ARG A 112 4.34 -8.66 1.59
N GLN A 113 4.04 -8.39 2.85
CA GLN A 113 4.58 -7.27 3.60
C GLN A 113 6.08 -7.44 3.82
N GLN A 114 6.78 -6.32 3.96
CA GLN A 114 8.17 -6.31 4.37
C GLN A 114 8.23 -6.18 5.91
N PRO A 115 8.62 -7.24 6.65
CA PRO A 115 8.89 -7.10 8.07
C PRO A 115 10.06 -6.13 8.27
N PHE A 116 10.10 -5.47 9.43
CA PHE A 116 11.20 -4.60 9.79
C PHE A 116 11.67 -4.87 11.21
N ASP A 117 12.98 -4.67 11.39
CA ASP A 117 13.63 -4.81 12.67
C ASP A 117 13.38 -3.57 13.53
N ILE A 118 12.79 -3.78 14.70
CA ILE A 118 12.62 -2.77 15.74
C ILE A 118 13.61 -3.09 16.85
N VAL A 119 14.53 -2.16 17.09
CA VAL A 119 15.51 -2.26 18.18
C VAL A 119 14.92 -1.61 19.43
N PHE A 120 14.35 -2.42 20.33
CA PHE A 120 13.89 -1.97 21.62
C PHE A 120 15.04 -1.99 22.63
N LYS A 121 15.38 -0.82 23.20
CA LYS A 121 16.55 -0.67 24.08
C LYS A 121 16.21 -0.77 25.56
N TYR A 122 15.39 0.14 26.06
CA TYR A 122 15.01 0.21 27.47
C TYR A 122 13.89 1.24 27.65
N ALA A 123 13.00 1.00 28.60
CA ALA A 123 11.95 1.91 29.00
C ALA A 123 11.90 2.00 30.54
N GLN A 124 11.58 3.17 31.08
CA GLN A 124 11.40 3.38 32.52
C GLN A 124 9.93 3.49 32.93
N ARG A 125 9.08 3.94 32.01
CA ARG A 125 7.65 4.15 32.22
C ARG A 125 6.84 3.53 31.10
N ASN A 126 5.58 3.17 31.40
CA ASN A 126 4.63 2.69 30.39
C ASN A 126 4.43 3.70 29.25
N SER A 127 4.55 5.00 29.53
CA SER A 127 4.54 6.05 28.50
C SER A 127 5.70 5.96 27.51
N ASP A 128 6.88 5.52 27.96
CA ASP A 128 8.04 5.38 27.09
C ASP A 128 7.83 4.19 26.13
N ILE A 129 7.20 3.11 26.61
CA ILE A 129 6.78 1.96 25.80
C ILE A 129 5.73 2.41 24.77
N ALA A 130 4.66 3.05 25.23
CA ALA A 130 3.57 3.47 24.36
C ALA A 130 4.03 4.45 23.27
N GLY A 131 4.86 5.43 23.64
CA GLY A 131 5.45 6.38 22.69
C GLY A 131 6.41 5.73 21.71
N PHE A 132 7.21 4.74 22.16
CA PHE A 132 8.11 4.00 21.26
C PHE A 132 7.32 3.18 20.24
N TRP A 133 6.41 2.31 20.68
CA TRP A 133 5.69 1.40 19.78
C TRP A 133 4.67 2.13 18.90
N GLY A 134 3.98 3.15 19.41
CA GLY A 134 3.05 3.95 18.61
C GLY A 134 3.70 4.78 17.51
N GLN A 135 5.02 5.01 17.57
CA GLN A 135 5.77 5.63 16.46
C GLN A 135 6.23 4.62 15.41
N GLN A 136 6.39 3.35 15.80
CA GLN A 136 6.93 2.31 14.92
C GLN A 136 5.84 1.49 14.22
N LEU A 137 4.70 1.30 14.88
CA LEU A 137 3.57 0.49 14.41
C LEU A 137 2.37 1.38 14.06
N GLU A 138 1.36 0.78 13.43
CA GLU A 138 0.06 1.41 13.22
C GLU A 138 -0.76 1.59 14.53
N ALA A 139 -0.32 1.00 15.63
CA ALA A 139 -1.01 1.01 16.92
C ALA A 139 -1.15 2.43 17.51
N ASP A 140 -2.29 2.69 18.16
CA ASP A 140 -2.52 3.95 18.88
C ASP A 140 -1.76 3.94 20.22
N SER A 141 -0.82 4.87 20.36
CA SER A 141 -0.10 5.10 21.60
C SER A 141 -1.01 5.34 22.81
N VAL A 142 -2.19 5.95 22.62
CA VAL A 142 -3.16 6.23 23.69
C VAL A 142 -3.82 4.94 24.15
N GLU A 143 -4.28 4.11 23.21
CA GLU A 143 -4.85 2.80 23.53
C GLU A 143 -3.82 1.91 24.24
N LEU A 144 -2.57 1.93 23.77
CA LEU A 144 -1.49 1.15 24.36
C LEU A 144 -1.17 1.59 25.81
N ILE A 145 -1.12 2.89 26.09
CA ILE A 145 -0.87 3.35 27.47
C ILE A 145 -2.05 3.06 28.41
N GLU A 146 -3.28 3.11 27.91
CA GLU A 146 -4.47 2.74 28.67
C GLU A 146 -4.46 1.25 29.02
N LEU A 147 -4.11 0.39 28.07
CA LEU A 147 -3.94 -1.06 28.29
C LEU A 147 -2.86 -1.35 29.33
N LEU A 148 -1.68 -0.73 29.19
CA LEU A 148 -0.56 -0.91 30.14
C LEU A 148 -0.86 -0.37 31.55
N ASN A 149 -1.83 0.52 31.70
CA ASN A 149 -2.27 1.05 33.00
C ASN A 149 -3.54 0.37 33.53
N SER A 150 -4.16 -0.54 32.76
CA SER A 150 -5.33 -1.28 33.20
C SER A 150 -4.93 -2.39 34.17
N ASN A 151 -5.45 -2.32 35.40
CA ASN A 151 -5.24 -3.37 36.40
C ASN A 151 -5.71 -4.74 35.88
N ALA A 152 -6.89 -4.81 35.26
CA ALA A 152 -7.44 -6.06 34.76
C ALA A 152 -6.56 -6.71 33.69
N PHE A 153 -6.00 -5.91 32.77
CA PHE A 153 -5.08 -6.40 31.76
C PHE A 153 -3.75 -6.86 32.37
N CYS A 154 -3.15 -6.04 33.23
CA CYS A 154 -1.89 -6.38 33.89
C CYS A 154 -2.02 -7.66 34.74
N ASP A 155 -3.10 -7.77 35.51
CA ASP A 155 -3.38 -8.92 36.37
C ASP A 155 -3.53 -10.21 35.55
N SER A 156 -4.13 -10.13 34.35
CA SER A 156 -4.25 -11.27 33.43
C SER A 156 -2.91 -11.83 32.97
N LEU A 157 -1.88 -10.98 32.94
CA LEU A 157 -0.50 -11.35 32.59
C LEU A 157 0.35 -11.68 33.83
N GLY A 158 -0.23 -11.60 35.04
CA GLY A 158 0.48 -11.80 36.31
C GLY A 158 1.34 -10.61 36.76
N PHE A 159 1.04 -9.41 36.24
CA PHE A 159 1.75 -8.17 36.56
C PHE A 159 0.82 -7.12 37.17
N THR A 160 1.41 -6.02 37.63
CA THR A 160 0.69 -4.79 37.98
C THR A 160 1.07 -3.69 36.99
N PRO A 161 0.31 -2.58 36.87
CA PRO A 161 0.72 -1.45 36.04
C PRO A 161 2.14 -0.93 36.33
N GLN A 162 2.63 -1.11 37.56
CA GLN A 162 3.97 -0.70 37.98
C GLN A 162 5.06 -1.73 37.61
N THR A 163 4.71 -3.00 37.41
CA THR A 163 5.67 -4.09 37.16
C THR A 163 5.62 -4.64 35.74
N ILE A 164 4.57 -4.34 34.95
CA ILE A 164 4.39 -4.81 33.57
C ILE A 164 5.54 -4.41 32.65
N ILE A 165 6.26 -3.33 32.96
CA ILE A 165 7.45 -2.91 32.22
C ILE A 165 8.53 -4.00 32.16
N GLY A 166 8.60 -4.88 33.16
CA GLY A 166 9.54 -6.00 33.21
C GLY A 166 9.30 -7.07 32.13
N MET A 167 8.14 -7.07 31.47
CA MET A 167 7.83 -7.96 30.35
C MET A 167 8.59 -7.57 29.06
N PHE A 168 9.00 -6.30 28.93
CA PHE A 168 9.63 -5.77 27.72
C PHE A 168 11.15 -5.92 27.79
N ILE A 169 11.65 -6.97 27.14
CA ILE A 169 13.08 -7.29 27.14
C ILE A 169 13.79 -6.50 26.03
N PRO A 170 14.95 -5.87 26.29
CA PRO A 170 15.76 -5.25 25.26
C PRO A 170 16.22 -6.25 24.19
N ASN A 171 15.80 -6.06 22.94
CA ASN A 171 16.24 -6.88 21.81
C ASN A 171 15.89 -6.20 20.46
N THR A 172 16.39 -6.80 19.38
CA THR A 172 15.91 -6.56 18.03
C THR A 172 14.78 -7.54 17.73
N TYR A 173 13.60 -7.00 17.45
CA TYR A 173 12.41 -7.78 17.14
C TYR A 173 11.97 -7.57 15.69
N ASN A 174 11.50 -8.63 15.04
CA ASN A 174 10.88 -8.55 13.71
C ASN A 174 9.37 -8.33 13.85
N PHE A 175 8.87 -7.23 13.30
CA PHE A 175 7.45 -6.89 13.33
C PHE A 175 6.90 -6.60 11.93
N TYR A 176 5.60 -6.89 11.77
CA TYR A 176 4.79 -6.32 10.69
C TYR A 176 4.22 -4.98 11.15
N TRP A 177 4.15 -4.00 10.24
CA TRP A 177 3.78 -2.62 10.59
C TRP A 177 2.35 -2.48 11.11
N ASN A 178 1.42 -3.27 10.56
CA ASN A 178 0.01 -3.27 10.96
C ASN A 178 -0.27 -4.18 12.17
N THR A 179 0.74 -4.52 12.97
CA THR A 179 0.53 -5.25 14.23
C THR A 179 -0.22 -4.31 15.18
N SER A 180 -1.42 -4.72 15.61
CA SER A 180 -2.24 -3.97 16.56
C SER A 180 -1.76 -4.16 18.00
N SER A 181 -2.11 -3.20 18.86
CA SER A 181 -2.07 -3.31 20.32
C SER A 181 -3.05 -4.34 20.86
#